data_AF-D7DVR3-F1
#
_entry.id   AF-D7DVR3-F1
#
_cell.length_a   1.000
_cell.length_b   1.000
_cell.length_c   1.000
_cell.angle_alpha   90.00
_cell.angle_beta   90.00
_cell.angle_gamma   90.00
#
_symmetry.space_group_name_H-M   'P 1'
#
loop_
_entity.id
_entity.type
_entity.pdbx_description
1 polymer ?
#
loop_
_entity_poly.entity_id
_entity_poly.type
_entity_poly.pdbx_seq_one_letter_code
_entity_poly.pdbx_strand_id
1 'polypeptide(L)'
;MAAVDSPPIEEEFTEAQKNWALNKLNVDLASAKRKAFTPMEKKLVRGLLCGCSPAEVAKKVYQSSTSSTVRVYLCNELYKYIQDMLSNQAGCLIKVKNWSHVTHLLEKAGYKRTDFKYHQ
;
A
#
# COMPACT_ATOMS: atom_id res chain seq x y z
N MET A 1 -5.40 7.57 34.50
CA MET A 1 -6.02 6.35 33.92
C MET A 1 -5.95 6.49 32.41
N ALA A 2 -5.22 5.60 31.75
CA ALA A 2 -4.97 5.65 30.31
C ALA A 2 -6.25 5.24 29.54
N ALA A 3 -6.92 6.21 28.93
CA ALA A 3 -7.85 5.93 27.86
C ALA A 3 -7.01 5.53 26.64
N VAL A 4 -6.88 4.23 26.42
CA VAL A 4 -6.38 3.64 25.17
C VAL A 4 -7.46 3.80 24.10
N ASP A 5 -7.71 5.05 23.71
CA ASP A 5 -8.49 5.37 22.52
C ASP A 5 -7.66 4.90 21.33
N SER A 6 -7.97 3.72 20.81
CA SER A 6 -7.42 3.28 19.52
C SER A 6 -8.04 4.21 18.48
N PRO A 7 -7.28 5.08 17.82
CA PRO A 7 -7.84 6.01 16.86
C PRO A 7 -8.57 5.20 15.77
N PRO A 8 -9.73 5.67 15.30
CA PRO A 8 -10.43 5.03 14.21
C PRO A 8 -9.44 4.84 13.05
N ILE A 9 -9.41 3.62 12.53
CA ILE A 9 -8.46 3.11 11.51
C ILE A 9 -8.49 3.96 10.21
N GLU A 10 -9.47 4.88 10.11
CA GLU A 10 -9.60 5.89 9.06
C GLU A 10 -8.58 7.02 9.20
N GLU A 11 -8.14 7.32 10.42
CA GLU A 11 -7.01 8.21 10.75
C GLU A 11 -5.65 7.50 10.71
N GLU A 12 -5.63 6.18 10.90
CA GLU A 12 -4.41 5.39 10.74
C GLU A 12 -3.92 5.48 9.27
N PHE A 13 -2.63 5.77 9.11
CA PHE A 13 -1.99 5.98 7.81
C PHE A 13 -2.35 7.29 7.09
N THR A 14 -2.70 8.35 7.81
CA THR A 14 -2.81 9.72 7.27
C THR A 14 -1.50 10.22 6.65
N GLU A 15 -0.34 9.80 7.16
CA GLU A 15 0.96 10.06 6.55
C GLU A 15 1.04 9.53 5.12
N ALA A 16 0.55 8.30 4.87
CA ALA A 16 0.49 7.75 3.53
C ALA A 16 -0.43 8.57 2.61
N GLN A 17 -1.56 9.05 3.12
CA GLN A 17 -2.51 9.85 2.34
C GLN A 17 -1.98 11.25 2.01
N LYS A 18 -1.18 11.84 2.90
CA LYS A 18 -0.53 13.14 2.71
C LYS A 18 0.67 13.02 1.76
N ASN A 19 1.54 12.05 2.01
CA ASN A 19 2.83 11.90 1.32
C ASN A 19 2.74 11.04 0.06
N TRP A 20 1.60 10.44 -0.26
CA TRP A 20 1.45 9.62 -1.46
C TRP A 20 0.19 9.95 -2.25
N ALA A 21 0.28 9.78 -3.56
CA ALA A 21 -0.81 9.92 -4.50
C ALA A 21 -1.73 8.67 -4.50
N LEU A 22 -2.34 8.37 -3.34
CA LEU A 22 -3.20 7.18 -3.17
C LEU A 22 -4.31 7.07 -4.20
N ASN A 23 -4.88 8.21 -4.63
CA ASN A 23 -5.95 8.21 -5.63
C ASN A 23 -5.44 7.66 -6.98
N LYS A 24 -4.31 8.19 -7.46
CA LYS A 24 -3.66 7.74 -8.70
C LYS A 24 -3.22 6.28 -8.59
N LEU A 25 -2.54 5.94 -7.50
CA LEU A 25 -2.07 4.58 -7.22
C LEU A 25 -3.21 3.57 -7.20
N ASN A 26 -4.34 3.89 -6.54
CA ASN A 26 -5.49 3.00 -6.49
C ASN A 26 -6.12 2.79 -7.88
N VAL A 27 -6.11 3.82 -8.73
CA VAL A 27 -6.59 3.72 -10.11
C VAL A 27 -5.66 2.85 -10.96
N ASP A 28 -4.36 3.11 -10.91
CA ASP A 28 -3.36 2.33 -11.64
C ASP A 28 -3.36 0.86 -11.19
N LEU A 29 -3.47 0.60 -9.89
CA LEU A 29 -3.56 -0.76 -9.35
C LEU A 29 -4.88 -1.45 -9.72
N ALA A 30 -6.00 -0.73 -9.73
CA ALA A 30 -7.28 -1.29 -10.22
C ALA A 30 -7.20 -1.67 -11.70
N SER A 31 -6.50 -0.85 -12.50
CA SER A 31 -6.25 -1.10 -13.91
C SER A 31 -5.37 -2.34 -14.10
N ALA A 32 -4.26 -2.45 -13.37
CA ALA A 32 -3.35 -3.60 -13.42
C ALA A 32 -4.02 -4.91 -12.97
N LYS A 33 -4.85 -4.84 -11.91
CA LYS A 33 -5.65 -5.98 -11.44
C LYS A 33 -6.75 -6.37 -12.44
N ARG A 34 -7.13 -5.47 -13.37
CA ARG A 34 -8.30 -5.59 -14.28
C ARG A 34 -9.62 -5.88 -13.54
N LYS A 35 -9.67 -5.58 -12.24
CA LYS A 35 -10.80 -5.81 -11.34
C LYS A 35 -10.85 -4.69 -10.32
N ALA A 36 -12.03 -4.48 -9.75
CA ALA A 36 -12.23 -3.49 -8.69
C ALA A 36 -11.26 -3.76 -7.53
N PHE A 37 -10.48 -2.74 -7.19
CA PHE A 37 -9.61 -2.76 -6.03
C PHE A 37 -10.49 -2.70 -4.78
N THR A 38 -10.47 -3.76 -4.00
CA THR A 38 -11.36 -3.90 -2.84
C THR A 38 -10.98 -2.88 -1.76
N PRO A 39 -11.93 -2.45 -0.93
CA PRO A 39 -11.64 -1.53 0.17
C PRO A 39 -10.52 -2.04 1.09
N MET A 40 -10.41 -3.36 1.25
CA MET A 40 -9.38 -4.01 2.05
C MET A 40 -7.98 -3.86 1.44
N GLU A 41 -7.84 -4.08 0.12
CA GLU A 41 -6.56 -3.90 -0.57
C GLU A 41 -6.10 -2.44 -0.52
N LYS A 42 -7.03 -1.47 -0.66
CA LYS A 42 -6.72 -0.04 -0.51
C LYS A 42 -6.09 0.26 0.84
N LYS A 43 -6.67 -0.30 1.91
CA LYS A 43 -6.13 -0.14 3.26
C LYS A 43 -4.76 -0.84 3.41
N LEU A 44 -4.59 -2.02 2.81
CA LEU A 44 -3.35 -2.77 2.86
C LEU A 44 -2.18 -2.01 2.21
N VAL A 45 -2.41 -1.47 1.01
CA VAL A 45 -1.46 -0.61 0.30
C VAL A 45 -1.18 0.67 1.08
N ARG A 46 -2.20 1.31 1.64
CA ARG A 46 -2.05 2.54 2.44
C ARG A 46 -1.15 2.31 3.67
N GLY A 47 -1.36 1.21 4.39
CA GLY A 47 -0.50 0.87 5.53
C GLY A 47 0.92 0.52 5.13
N LEU A 48 1.10 -0.17 4.00
CA LEU A 48 2.41 -0.45 3.41
C LEU A 48 3.20 0.82 3.11
N LEU A 49 2.55 1.81 2.51
CA LEU A 49 3.13 3.11 2.19
C LEU A 49 3.45 3.96 3.44
N CYS A 50 2.79 3.66 4.56
CA CYS A 50 3.08 4.27 5.85
C CYS A 50 4.30 3.63 6.54
N GLY A 51 4.91 2.60 5.96
CA GLY A 51 6.02 1.87 6.54
C GLY A 51 5.62 0.70 7.44
N CYS A 52 4.33 0.35 7.49
CA CYS A 52 3.88 -0.81 8.25
C CYS A 52 4.12 -2.11 7.48
N SER A 53 4.41 -3.19 8.19
CA SER A 53 4.56 -4.49 7.57
C SER A 53 3.20 -5.03 7.09
N PRO A 54 3.16 -5.82 6.00
CA PRO A 54 1.91 -6.39 5.50
C PRO A 54 1.16 -7.22 6.57
N ALA A 55 1.88 -7.85 7.50
CA ALA A 55 1.30 -8.59 8.61
C ALA A 55 0.55 -7.66 9.59
N GLU A 56 1.13 -6.52 9.95
CA GLU A 56 0.51 -5.53 10.85
C GLU A 56 -0.70 -4.88 10.20
N VAL A 57 -0.56 -4.47 8.94
CA VAL A 57 -1.66 -3.85 8.21
C VAL A 57 -2.80 -4.85 8.02
N ALA A 58 -2.49 -6.10 7.67
CA ALA A 58 -3.52 -7.13 7.57
C ALA A 58 -4.18 -7.41 8.93
N LYS A 59 -3.42 -7.47 10.02
CA LYS A 59 -4.01 -7.65 11.36
C LYS A 59 -5.01 -6.52 11.70
N LYS A 60 -4.67 -5.28 11.36
CA LYS A 60 -5.53 -4.09 11.58
C LYS A 60 -6.73 -4.03 10.65
N VAL A 61 -6.55 -4.35 9.37
CA VAL A 61 -7.60 -4.25 8.34
C VAL A 61 -8.62 -5.37 8.49
N TYR A 62 -8.16 -6.58 8.82
CA TYR A 62 -9.03 -7.74 8.81
C TYR A 62 -9.80 -7.94 10.12
N GLN A 63 -9.36 -7.34 11.25
CA GLN A 63 -9.91 -7.36 12.64
C GLN A 63 -10.44 -8.71 13.17
N SER A 64 -11.30 -9.35 12.40
CA SER A 64 -11.76 -10.71 12.49
C SER A 64 -10.77 -11.70 11.87
N SER A 65 -10.72 -12.89 12.43
CA SER A 65 -9.86 -14.04 12.14
C SER A 65 -10.03 -14.63 10.73
N THR A 66 -10.04 -13.81 9.68
CA THR A 66 -9.98 -14.31 8.30
C THR A 66 -8.66 -15.05 8.14
N SER A 67 -8.77 -16.34 7.82
CA SER A 67 -7.68 -17.33 7.80
C SER A 67 -6.35 -16.72 7.34
N SER A 68 -5.28 -16.93 8.11
CA SER A 68 -3.93 -16.42 7.80
C SER A 68 -3.52 -16.67 6.35
N THR A 69 -4.00 -17.77 5.76
CA THR A 69 -3.84 -18.14 4.35
C THR A 69 -4.42 -17.10 3.39
N VAL A 70 -5.61 -16.55 3.66
CA VAL A 70 -6.25 -15.52 2.83
C VAL A 70 -5.45 -14.22 2.91
N ARG A 71 -4.95 -13.85 4.09
CA ARG A 71 -4.13 -12.64 4.26
C ARG A 71 -2.81 -12.76 3.49
N VAL A 72 -2.14 -13.90 3.60
CA VAL A 72 -0.89 -14.18 2.86
C VAL A 72 -1.16 -14.22 1.35
N TYR A 73 -2.21 -14.91 0.91
CA TYR A 73 -2.59 -14.97 -0.49
C TYR A 73 -2.83 -13.59 -1.06
N LEU A 74 -3.59 -12.75 -0.36
CA LEU A 74 -3.92 -11.40 -0.80
C LEU A 74 -2.69 -10.47 -0.81
N CYS A 75 -1.76 -10.61 0.14
CA CYS A 75 -0.48 -9.91 0.08
C CYS A 75 0.38 -10.37 -1.11
N ASN A 76 0.41 -11.67 -1.37
CA ASN A 76 1.20 -12.24 -2.45
C ASN A 76 0.64 -11.85 -3.83
N GLU A 77 -0.68 -11.85 -3.96
CA GLU A 77 -1.40 -11.32 -5.12
C GLU A 77 -1.15 -9.81 -5.29
N LEU A 78 -1.22 -9.04 -4.20
CA LEU A 78 -0.95 -7.62 -4.23
C LEU A 78 0.46 -7.31 -4.75
N TYR A 79 1.48 -8.08 -4.36
CA TYR A 79 2.83 -7.90 -4.90
C TYR A 79 2.89 -8.13 -6.40
N LYS A 80 2.21 -9.15 -6.93
CA LYS A 80 2.15 -9.39 -8.37
C LYS A 80 1.48 -8.23 -9.10
N TYR A 81 0.38 -7.69 -8.57
CA TYR A 81 -0.31 -6.57 -9.20
C TYR A 81 0.54 -5.29 -9.19
N ILE A 82 1.20 -4.99 -8.08
CA ILE A 82 2.10 -3.83 -8.00
C ILE A 82 3.29 -4.04 -8.94
N GLN A 83 3.83 -5.26 -9.01
CA GLN A 83 4.91 -5.60 -9.92
C GLN A 83 4.51 -5.42 -11.39
N ASP A 84 3.34 -5.93 -11.78
CA ASP A 84 2.81 -5.81 -13.14
C ASP A 84 2.53 -4.35 -13.51
N MET A 85 1.87 -3.61 -12.60
CA MET A 85 1.62 -2.17 -12.73
C MET A 85 2.92 -1.39 -12.95
N LEU A 86 3.92 -1.61 -12.09
CA LEU A 86 5.21 -0.94 -12.17
C LEU A 86 5.97 -1.35 -13.42
N SER A 87 5.88 -2.62 -13.84
CA SER A 87 6.54 -3.10 -15.05
C SER A 87 5.94 -2.48 -16.30
N ASN A 88 4.61 -2.37 -16.34
CA ASN A 88 3.90 -1.68 -17.42
C ASN A 88 4.21 -0.18 -17.46
N GLN A 89 4.32 0.49 -16.30
CA GLN A 89 4.69 1.90 -16.25
C GLN A 89 6.15 2.16 -16.61
N ALA A 90 7.08 1.36 -16.08
CA ALA A 90 8.51 1.54 -16.29
C ALA A 90 8.97 1.02 -17.67
N GLY A 91 8.14 0.24 -18.37
CA GLY A 91 8.50 -0.42 -19.62
C GLY A 91 9.55 -1.53 -19.46
N CYS A 92 9.83 -1.98 -18.24
CA CYS A 92 10.81 -3.02 -17.92
C CYS A 92 10.30 -3.95 -16.84
N LEU A 93 10.80 -5.18 -16.78
CA LEU A 93 10.31 -6.18 -15.83
C LEU A 93 10.83 -5.87 -14.42
N ILE A 94 10.00 -5.23 -13.61
CA ILE A 94 10.28 -4.93 -12.22
C ILE A 94 10.09 -6.22 -11.42
N LYS A 95 10.96 -6.49 -10.44
CA LYS A 95 10.82 -7.65 -9.55
C LYS A 95 10.68 -7.19 -8.10
N VAL A 96 9.48 -7.38 -7.56
CA VAL A 96 9.19 -7.02 -6.17
C VAL A 96 9.62 -8.18 -5.27
N LYS A 97 10.62 -7.94 -4.41
CA LYS A 97 11.11 -8.95 -3.46
C LYS A 97 10.48 -8.82 -2.07
N ASN A 98 10.20 -7.60 -1.67
CA ASN A 98 9.66 -7.26 -0.37
C ASN A 98 8.88 -5.95 -0.46
N TRP A 99 8.11 -5.66 0.58
CA TRP A 99 7.32 -4.44 0.64
C TRP A 99 8.15 -3.15 0.70
N SER A 100 9.34 -3.19 1.31
CA SER A 100 10.24 -2.04 1.35
C SER A 100 10.73 -1.66 -0.05
N HIS A 101 10.88 -2.65 -0.94
CA HIS A 101 11.18 -2.38 -2.34
C HIS A 101 9.97 -1.79 -3.07
N VAL A 102 8.74 -2.22 -2.75
CA VAL A 102 7.52 -1.63 -3.30
C VAL A 102 7.46 -0.13 -3.04
N THR A 103 7.64 0.30 -1.78
CA THR A 103 7.58 1.73 -1.44
C THR A 103 8.66 2.51 -2.20
N HIS A 104 9.88 1.99 -2.29
CA HIS A 104 10.95 2.64 -3.05
C HIS A 104 10.65 2.73 -4.56
N LEU A 105 10.04 1.69 -5.15
CA LEU A 105 9.67 1.69 -6.57
C LEU A 105 8.54 2.69 -6.85
N LEU A 106 7.55 2.76 -5.97
CA LEU A 106 6.46 3.74 -6.07
C LEU A 106 6.97 5.17 -5.90
N GLU A 107 7.96 5.38 -5.03
CA GLU A 107 8.65 6.67 -4.89
C GLU A 107 9.35 7.05 -6.20
N LYS A 108 10.12 6.12 -6.80
CA LYS A 108 10.79 6.34 -8.09
C LYS A 108 9.82 6.56 -9.26
N ALA A 109 8.65 5.94 -9.22
CA ALA A 109 7.59 6.14 -10.21
C ALA A 109 6.82 7.48 -10.01
N GLY A 110 7.19 8.28 -8.99
CA GLY A 110 6.60 9.61 -8.75
C GLY A 110 5.25 9.56 -8.03
N TYR A 111 4.91 8.45 -7.37
CA TYR A 111 3.70 8.37 -6.53
C TYR A 111 3.89 8.99 -5.15
N LYS A 112 5.12 9.07 -4.66
CA LYS A 112 5.41 9.78 -3.42
C LYS A 112 5.32 11.28 -3.72
N ARG A 113 4.40 11.95 -3.04
CA ARG A 113 4.39 13.41 -2.94
C ARG A 113 5.61 13.80 -2.12
N THR A 114 6.71 14.01 -2.82
CA THR A 114 7.87 14.69 -2.26
C THR A 114 7.47 16.14 -2.02
N ASP A 115 6.83 16.42 -0.88
CA ASP A 115 6.96 17.74 -0.25
C ASP A 115 8.36 17.85 0.35
N PHE A 116 9.38 17.57 -0.47
CA PHE A 116 10.75 17.97 -0.19
C PHE A 116 10.83 19.40 -0.68
N LYS A 117 10.43 20.33 0.19
CA LYS A 117 11.02 21.66 0.20
C LYS A 117 12.55 21.46 0.25
N TYR A 118 13.17 21.59 -0.92
CA TYR A 118 14.56 22.02 -1.02
C TYR A 118 14.60 23.43 -0.41
N HIS A 119 14.89 23.53 0.88
CA HIS A 119 15.42 24.77 1.43
C HIS A 119 16.95 24.63 1.39
N GLN A 120 17.50 25.31 0.40
CA GLN A 120 18.89 25.64 0.17
C GLN A 120 19.53 26.30 1.39
#